data_AF-A0A838VPU0-F1
#
_entry.id   AF-A0A838VPU0-F1
#
_cell.length_a   1.000
_cell.length_b   1.000
_cell.length_c   1.000
_cell.angle_alpha   90.00
_cell.angle_beta   90.00
_cell.angle_gamma   90.00
#
_symmetry.space_group_name_H-M   'P 1'
#
loop_
_entity.id
_entity.type
_entity.pdbx_description
1 polymer ?
#
loop_
_entity_poly.entity_id
_entity_poly.type
_entity_poly.pdbx_seq_one_letter_code
_entity_poly.pdbx_strand_id
1 'polypeptide(L)'
;MPEFYFDTENNRHKSFELPGAKPHYNPDRPGQVKHIFLDLNLDIPSSSYHGTCSITLLAIRSGIDRLTLDAVNLNIQSVEVDKKLQKFDCDGEQLFIYLDTPSTVNQALE
;
A
#
# COMPACT_ATOMS: atom_id res chain seq x y z
N MET A 1 -63.61 18.41 11.78
CA MET A 1 -62.59 18.16 10.73
C MET A 1 -61.24 18.16 11.41
N PRO A 2 -60.39 17.13 11.25
CA PRO A 2 -59.04 17.16 11.81
C PRO A 2 -58.07 17.78 10.79
N GLU A 3 -57.34 18.80 11.21
CA GLU A 3 -56.23 19.36 10.45
C GLU A 3 -55.04 18.39 10.50
N PHE A 4 -54.73 17.78 9.36
CA PHE A 4 -53.49 17.05 9.16
C PHE A 4 -52.37 18.07 8.93
N TYR A 5 -51.57 18.33 9.96
CA TYR A 5 -50.30 19.02 9.80
C TYR A 5 -49.32 18.09 9.07
N PHE A 6 -49.16 18.29 7.77
CA PHE A 6 -48.03 17.73 7.03
C PHE A 6 -46.78 18.50 7.45
N ASP A 7 -45.92 17.84 8.23
CA ASP A 7 -44.59 18.30 8.53
C ASP A 7 -43.78 18.34 7.22
N THR A 8 -43.50 19.55 6.76
CA THR A 8 -42.72 19.82 5.54
C THR A 8 -41.27 20.14 5.90
N GLU A 9 -40.71 19.43 6.89
CA GLU A 9 -39.25 19.40 7.07
C GLU A 9 -38.60 18.78 5.83
N ASN A 10 -38.10 19.67 4.98
CA ASN A 10 -37.20 19.42 3.88
C ASN A 10 -36.25 18.27 4.22
N ASN A 11 -36.28 17.22 3.38
CA ASN A 11 -35.55 15.96 3.49
C ASN A 11 -34.02 16.15 3.38
N ARG A 12 -33.43 16.96 4.25
CA ARG A 12 -31.99 17.06 4.49
C ARG A 12 -31.70 16.18 5.69
N HIS A 13 -31.23 14.98 5.42
CA HIS A 13 -30.74 14.03 6.42
C HIS A 13 -30.04 14.77 7.57
N LYS A 14 -30.57 14.64 8.81
CA LYS A 14 -29.86 15.10 10.02
C LYS A 14 -28.50 14.38 10.05
N SER A 15 -27.41 15.14 10.01
CA SER A 15 -26.07 14.56 10.22
C SER A 15 -26.00 14.07 11.66
N PHE A 16 -25.87 12.75 11.85
CA PHE A 16 -25.66 12.09 13.14
C PHE A 16 -24.22 12.30 13.68
N GLU A 17 -23.58 13.42 13.33
CA GLU A 17 -22.22 13.72 13.75
C GLU A 17 -22.26 14.35 15.15
N LEU A 18 -21.61 13.70 16.12
CA LEU A 18 -21.44 14.27 17.45
C LEU A 18 -20.56 15.54 17.35
N PRO A 19 -20.82 16.58 18.18
CA PRO A 19 -19.96 17.75 18.24
C PRO A 19 -18.49 17.36 18.48
N GLY A 20 -17.62 17.68 17.51
CA GLY A 20 -16.19 17.33 17.57
C GLY A 20 -15.80 16.03 16.87
N ALA A 21 -16.74 15.30 16.27
CA ALA A 21 -16.42 14.18 15.40
C ALA A 21 -15.58 14.65 14.20
N LYS A 22 -14.47 13.95 13.93
CA LYS A 22 -13.63 14.16 12.75
C LYS A 22 -13.69 12.93 11.87
N PRO A 23 -13.70 13.08 10.53
CA PRO A 23 -13.55 11.95 9.63
C PRO A 23 -12.27 11.18 9.95
N HIS A 24 -12.39 9.87 10.17
CA HIS A 24 -11.24 8.97 10.30
C HIS A 24 -11.05 8.26 8.96
N TYR A 25 -10.13 8.78 8.15
CA TYR A 25 -9.82 8.20 6.85
C TYR A 25 -8.83 7.06 7.00
N ASN A 26 -8.97 6.05 6.14
CA ASN A 26 -7.94 5.03 6.00
C ASN A 26 -6.63 5.68 5.53
N PRO A 27 -5.48 5.20 6.00
CA PRO A 27 -4.19 5.63 5.48
C PRO A 27 -4.12 5.48 3.95
N ASP A 28 -3.35 6.36 3.32
CA ASP A 28 -3.08 6.27 1.89
C ASP A 28 -2.54 4.89 1.53
N ARG A 29 -3.12 4.27 0.49
CA ARG A 29 -2.62 3.02 -0.09
C ARG A 29 -1.88 3.35 -1.38
N PRO A 30 -0.54 3.41 -1.38
CA PRO A 30 0.22 3.74 -2.58
C PRO A 30 0.08 2.66 -3.66
N GLY A 31 0.00 1.39 -3.27
CA GLY A 31 -0.18 0.27 -4.19
C GLY A 31 -1.06 -0.82 -3.61
N GLN A 32 -1.54 -1.71 -4.48
CA GLN A 32 -2.21 -2.95 -4.11
C GLN A 32 -1.38 -4.14 -4.58
N VAL A 33 -0.98 -5.00 -3.65
CA VAL A 33 -0.34 -6.29 -3.99
C VAL A 33 -1.34 -7.16 -4.76
N LYS A 34 -0.92 -7.65 -5.92
CA LYS A 34 -1.69 -8.57 -6.77
C LYS A 34 -1.14 -9.98 -6.74
N HIS A 35 0.18 -10.11 -6.63
CA HIS A 35 0.85 -11.41 -6.64
C HIS A 35 2.13 -11.34 -5.82
N ILE A 36 2.46 -12.46 -5.18
CA ILE A 36 3.74 -12.70 -4.51
C ILE A 36 4.22 -14.07 -4.96
N PHE A 37 5.45 -14.12 -5.48
CA PHE A 37 6.14 -15.35 -5.81
C PHE A 37 7.44 -15.43 -5.00
N LEU A 38 7.65 -16.56 -4.35
CA LEU A 38 8.83 -16.80 -3.53
C LEU A 38 9.61 -17.99 -4.11
N ASP A 39 10.80 -17.72 -4.60
CA ASP A 39 11.77 -18.74 -5.00
C ASP A 39 12.86 -18.81 -3.92
N LEU A 40 12.74 -19.78 -3.01
CA LEU A 40 13.55 -19.87 -1.81
C LEU A 40 14.36 -21.16 -1.77
N ASN A 41 15.63 -21.03 -1.40
CA ASN A 41 16.53 -22.11 -1.05
C ASN A 41 16.75 -22.10 0.46
N LEU A 42 16.45 -23.22 1.11
CA LEU A 42 16.52 -23.36 2.56
C LEU A 42 17.83 -24.07 2.95
N ASP A 43 18.61 -23.44 3.81
CA ASP A 43 19.75 -24.06 4.50
C ASP A 43 19.34 -24.34 5.95
N ILE A 44 18.76 -25.52 6.14
CA ILE A 44 18.28 -25.96 7.46
C ILE A 44 19.42 -26.05 8.48
N PRO A 45 20.59 -26.64 8.17
CA PRO A 45 21.73 -26.68 9.10
C PRO A 45 22.16 -25.30 9.63
N SER A 46 22.21 -24.28 8.77
CA SER A 46 22.58 -22.91 9.20
C SER A 46 21.40 -22.08 9.68
N SER A 47 20.18 -22.64 9.67
CA SER A 47 18.93 -21.93 10.00
C SER A 47 18.76 -20.65 9.18
N SER A 48 19.13 -20.70 7.90
CA SER A 48 19.06 -19.56 6.98
C SER A 48 18.36 -19.92 5.68
N TYR A 49 18.02 -18.90 4.90
CA TYR A 49 17.50 -19.08 3.56
C TYR A 49 17.99 -17.94 2.67
N HIS A 50 18.01 -18.20 1.37
CA HIS A 50 18.27 -17.19 0.35
C HIS A 50 17.35 -17.42 -0.83
N GLY A 51 17.08 -16.37 -1.59
CA GLY A 51 16.14 -16.48 -2.70
C GLY A 51 15.66 -15.15 -3.22
N THR A 52 14.67 -15.23 -4.11
CA THR A 52 14.06 -14.06 -4.74
C THR A 52 12.59 -14.01 -4.37
N CYS A 53 12.15 -12.81 -3.97
CA CYS A 53 10.74 -12.47 -3.81
C CYS A 53 10.34 -11.55 -4.97
N SER A 54 9.39 -11.98 -5.79
CA SER A 54 8.83 -11.16 -6.86
C SER A 54 7.41 -10.74 -6.48
N ILE A 55 7.14 -9.44 -6.53
CA ILE A 55 5.87 -8.86 -6.09
C ILE A 55 5.27 -8.07 -7.23
N THR A 56 4.07 -8.45 -7.68
CA THR A 56 3.31 -7.62 -8.63
C THR A 56 2.48 -6.61 -7.84
N LEU A 57 2.81 -5.34 -7.97
CA LEU A 57 2.12 -4.22 -7.32
C LEU A 57 1.32 -3.43 -8.34
N LEU A 58 0.02 -3.23 -8.10
CA LEU A 58 -0.80 -2.29 -8.87
C LEU A 58 -0.75 -0.91 -8.21
N ALA A 59 -0.19 0.09 -8.89
CA ALA A 59 -0.18 1.46 -8.40
C ALA A 59 -1.61 2.02 -8.34
N ILE A 60 -2.05 2.45 -7.15
CA ILE A 60 -3.40 3.00 -6.95
C ILE A 60 -3.44 4.50 -7.29
N ARG A 61 -2.28 5.16 -7.26
CA ARG A 61 -2.12 6.57 -7.67
C ARG A 61 -0.86 6.75 -8.51
N SER A 62 -0.84 7.83 -9.28
CA SER A 62 0.35 8.28 -9.97
C SER A 62 1.29 9.06 -9.03
N GLY A 63 2.55 9.19 -9.43
CA GLY A 63 3.52 10.07 -8.77
C GLY A 63 4.17 9.47 -7.53
N ILE A 64 4.09 8.15 -7.32
CA ILE A 64 4.82 7.49 -6.25
C ILE A 64 6.27 7.35 -6.72
N ASP A 65 7.20 7.95 -5.98
CA ASP A 65 8.63 7.92 -6.20
C ASP A 65 9.36 7.01 -5.18
N ARG A 66 8.68 6.60 -4.12
CA ARG A 66 9.20 5.71 -3.08
C ARG A 66 8.20 4.65 -2.68
N LEU A 67 8.65 3.40 -2.67
CA LEU A 67 7.92 2.28 -2.09
C LEU A 67 8.57 1.88 -0.76
N THR A 68 7.75 1.49 0.21
CA THR A 68 8.20 0.99 1.50
C THR A 68 7.62 -0.40 1.71
N LEU A 69 8.48 -1.38 1.99
CA LEU A 69 8.12 -2.76 2.30
C LEU A 69 8.71 -3.16 3.65
N ASP A 70 8.05 -4.09 4.35
CA ASP A 70 8.61 -4.68 5.56
C ASP A 70 9.72 -5.68 5.18
N ALA A 71 10.88 -5.57 5.83
CA ALA A 71 12.08 -6.33 5.55
C ALA A 71 12.89 -6.69 6.83
N VAL A 72 12.18 -7.03 7.91
CA VAL A 72 12.77 -7.31 9.23
C VAL A 72 13.75 -8.49 9.17
N ASN A 73 14.98 -8.28 9.63
CA ASN A 73 16.06 -9.28 9.65
C ASN A 73 16.38 -9.88 8.26
N LEU A 74 16.18 -9.11 7.19
CA LEU A 74 16.55 -9.51 5.83
C LEU A 74 17.82 -8.79 5.37
N ASN A 75 18.69 -9.53 4.69
CA ASN A 75 19.81 -8.94 3.96
C ASN A 75 19.44 -8.81 2.48
N ILE A 76 19.10 -7.59 2.06
CA ILE A 76 18.65 -7.31 0.69
C ILE A 76 19.88 -7.09 -0.20
N GLN A 77 20.04 -7.96 -1.21
CA GLN A 77 21.18 -7.89 -2.13
C GLN A 77 20.96 -6.92 -3.28
N SER A 78 19.76 -6.89 -3.83
CA SER A 78 19.36 -6.01 -4.93
C SER A 78 17.85 -5.85 -4.96
N VAL A 79 17.40 -4.77 -5.59
CA VAL A 79 16.00 -4.53 -5.90
C VAL A 79 15.89 -4.17 -7.37
N GLU A 80 14.96 -4.80 -8.06
CA GLU A 80 14.60 -4.48 -9.44
C GLU A 80 13.12 -4.11 -9.50
N VAL A 81 12.80 -3.15 -10.36
CA VAL A 81 11.42 -2.81 -10.74
C VAL A 81 11.39 -2.71 -12.25
N ASP A 82 10.46 -3.43 -12.87
CA ASP A 82 10.32 -3.64 -14.31
C ASP A 82 11.65 -4.06 -14.95
N LYS A 83 12.36 -4.99 -14.28
CA LYS A 83 13.69 -5.53 -14.68
C LYS A 83 14.82 -4.49 -14.72
N LYS A 84 14.63 -3.37 -14.02
CA LYS A 84 15.62 -2.31 -13.89
C LYS A 84 16.02 -2.19 -12.43
N LEU A 85 17.33 -2.21 -12.18
CA LEU A 85 17.89 -1.99 -10.84
C LEU A 85 17.44 -0.63 -10.30
N GLN A 86 16.96 -0.66 -9.06
CA GLN A 86 16.54 0.54 -8.33
C GLN A 86 17.49 0.79 -7.16
N LYS A 87 17.66 2.06 -6.80
CA LYS A 87 18.31 2.41 -5.55
C LYS A 87 17.39 2.00 -4.40
N PHE A 88 17.96 1.45 -3.34
CA PHE A 88 17.22 1.16 -2.12
C PHE A 88 18.07 1.43 -0.87
N ASP A 89 17.40 1.64 0.25
CA ASP A 89 17.98 1.69 1.59
C ASP A 89 17.20 0.72 2.49
N CYS A 90 17.87 0.14 3.50
CA CYS A 90 17.24 -0.73 4.50
C CYS A 90 17.70 -0.29 5.89
N ASP A 91 16.77 -0.07 6.81
CA ASP A 91 17.07 0.34 8.20
C ASP A 91 17.12 -0.85 9.18
N GLY A 92 16.98 -2.08 8.67
CA GLY A 92 16.90 -3.31 9.45
C GLY A 92 15.46 -3.81 9.69
N GLU A 93 14.46 -2.96 9.47
CA GLU A 93 13.03 -3.29 9.59
C GLU A 93 12.25 -3.01 8.31
N GLN A 94 12.54 -1.91 7.62
CA GLN A 94 11.89 -1.45 6.41
C GLN A 94 12.87 -1.33 5.25
N LEU A 95 12.41 -1.73 4.08
CA LEU A 95 13.06 -1.53 2.80
C LEU A 95 12.44 -0.33 2.09
N PHE A 96 13.25 0.69 1.82
CA PHE A 96 12.89 1.88 1.07
C PHE A 96 13.41 1.76 -0.36
N ILE A 97 12.53 1.64 -1.34
CA ILE A 97 12.86 1.53 -2.76
C ILE A 97 12.60 2.87 -3.42
N TYR A 98 13.61 3.46 -4.04
CA TYR A 98 13.50 4.72 -4.78
C TYR A 98 13.27 4.40 -6.25
N LEU A 99 12.10 4.79 -6.77
CA LEU A 99 11.73 4.58 -8.16
C LEU A 99 12.35 5.66 -9.03
N ASP A 100 13.17 5.25 -10.00
CA ASP A 100 13.75 6.14 -11.00
C ASP A 100 12.68 6.93 -11.79
N THR A 101 11.53 6.27 -12.04
CA THR A 101 10.37 6.87 -12.71
C THR A 101 9.18 6.77 -11.77
N PRO A 102 8.48 7.87 -11.47
CA PRO A 102 7.28 7.82 -10.64
C PRO A 102 6.18 6.93 -11.25
N SER A 103 5.39 6.28 -10.38
CA SER A 103 4.31 5.39 -10.82
C SER A 103 3.25 6.10 -11.66
N THR A 104 2.58 5.35 -12.53
CA THR A 104 1.32 5.76 -13.15
C THR A 104 0.16 4.98 -12.54
N VAL A 105 -0.98 5.62 -12.29
CA VAL A 105 -2.19 4.95 -11.79
C VAL A 105 -2.58 3.76 -12.67
N ASN A 106 -2.97 2.65 -12.03
CA ASN A 106 -3.30 1.36 -12.64
C ASN A 106 -2.15 0.68 -13.42
N GLN A 107 -0.92 1.17 -13.30
CA GLN A 107 0.26 0.48 -13.80
C GLN A 107 0.63 -0.66 -12.84
N ALA A 108 0.94 -1.83 -13.40
CA ALA A 108 1.59 -2.91 -12.68
C ALA A 108 3.10 -2.65 -12.63
N LEU A 109 3.67 -2.81 -11.44
CA LEU A 109 5.11 -2.78 -11.20
C LEU A 109 5.51 -4.20 -10.81
N GLU A 110 6.52 -4.76 -11.47
CA GLU A 110 7.04 -6.11 -11.21
C GLU A 110 8.52 -6.13 -10.81
#